data_AF-A0A1E5AGF2-F1
#
_entry.id   AF-A0A1E5AGF2-F1
#
_cell.length_a   1.000
_cell.length_b   1.000
_cell.length_c   1.000
_cell.angle_alpha   90.00
_cell.angle_beta   90.00
_cell.angle_gamma   90.00
#
_symmetry.space_group_name_H-M   'P 1'
#
loop_
_entity.id
_entity.type
_entity.pdbx_description
1 polymer ?
#
loop_
_entity_poly.entity_id
_entity_poly.type
_entity_poly.pdbx_seq_one_letter_code
_entity_poly.pdbx_strand_id
1 'polypeptide(L)'
;MSAQKPVFSVSEILDITLFRTIPARLFVRAGGEVNSSGWSNGVLVPRVYVTPPADCIQEFDFLAAAPSGAVFWALSPILGEGWLEELPDWAIGIRVIAETNAAEGPFPMAAAPLSEADANATSATACEGLQLTASHDKIAPEPLLIESAEGYFGTSPQGAVCFEFQLASLNIPETKTILENRCIANNPFNGECIANAKMPVQYHRTSKLRLMARICVPNGEEAFDQIKDCAQQAVIAGVAIGVVSTGNLAAAAAALKSYLTACLKATAGDAFGYISADLRREKIPGAWKRL
;
A
#
# COMPACT_ATOMS: atom_id res chain seq x y z
N MET A 1 -26.66 25.62 -12.19
CA MET A 1 -26.10 24.30 -11.86
C MET A 1 -27.07 23.26 -12.39
N SER A 2 -26.62 22.34 -13.25
CA SER A 2 -27.47 21.24 -13.69
C SER A 2 -27.85 20.38 -12.50
N ALA A 3 -29.10 19.92 -12.43
CA ALA A 3 -29.57 19.06 -11.35
C ALA A 3 -28.78 17.74 -11.36
N GLN A 4 -28.20 17.39 -10.22
CA GLN A 4 -27.55 16.09 -10.05
C GLN A 4 -28.61 15.01 -9.85
N LYS A 5 -28.40 13.85 -10.48
CA LYS A 5 -29.24 12.66 -10.38
C LYS A 5 -28.37 11.46 -9.98
N PRO A 6 -28.94 10.43 -9.33
CA PRO A 6 -28.19 9.22 -9.02
C PRO A 6 -27.68 8.57 -10.31
N VAL A 7 -26.45 8.03 -10.22
CA VAL A 7 -25.86 7.17 -11.25
C VAL A 7 -26.61 5.84 -11.25
N PHE A 8 -26.77 5.22 -12.42
CA PHE A 8 -27.63 4.05 -12.58
C PHE A 8 -27.10 2.85 -11.79
N SER A 9 -25.81 2.54 -11.90
CA SER A 9 -25.14 1.48 -11.14
C SER A 9 -23.70 1.84 -10.79
N VAL A 10 -23.19 1.29 -9.69
CA VAL A 10 -21.76 1.30 -9.36
C VAL A 10 -21.14 -0.03 -9.79
N SER A 11 -20.01 0.04 -10.52
CA SER A 11 -19.28 -1.13 -11.01
C SER A 11 -18.23 -1.56 -10.00
N GLU A 12 -17.41 -0.61 -9.54
CA GLU A 12 -16.33 -0.88 -8.58
C GLU A 12 -15.88 0.39 -7.84
N ILE A 13 -15.27 0.19 -6.67
CA ILE A 13 -14.53 1.23 -5.96
C ILE A 13 -13.08 1.15 -6.43
N LEU A 14 -12.62 2.20 -7.10
CA LEU A 14 -11.30 2.24 -7.77
C LEU A 14 -10.18 2.61 -6.80
N ASP A 15 -10.45 3.54 -5.88
CA ASP A 15 -9.45 4.06 -4.96
C ASP A 15 -10.10 4.52 -3.64
N ILE A 16 -9.45 4.19 -2.53
CA ILE A 16 -9.78 4.65 -1.19
C ILE A 16 -8.46 5.11 -0.57
N THR A 17 -8.25 6.43 -0.52
CA THR A 17 -7.02 7.00 0.01
C THR A 17 -7.30 7.76 1.30
N LEU A 18 -6.67 7.32 2.39
CA LEU A 18 -6.72 7.98 3.69
C LEU A 18 -5.53 8.93 3.88
N PHE A 19 -5.81 10.21 4.06
CA PHE A 19 -4.81 11.23 4.36
C PHE A 19 -4.68 11.42 5.86
N ARG A 20 -3.46 11.23 6.38
CA ARG A 20 -3.11 11.42 7.79
C ARG A 20 -2.91 12.90 8.14
N THR A 21 -3.92 13.72 7.91
CA THR A 21 -4.00 15.12 8.35
C THR A 21 -4.68 15.20 9.73
N ILE A 22 -4.73 16.39 10.33
CA ILE A 22 -5.49 16.67 11.56
C ILE A 22 -6.54 17.73 11.20
N PRO A 23 -7.82 17.38 11.04
CA PRO A 23 -8.42 16.03 11.11
C PRO A 23 -8.06 15.14 9.90
N ALA A 24 -8.24 13.82 10.04
CA ALA A 24 -7.98 12.86 8.97
C ALA A 24 -8.99 13.03 7.84
N ARG A 25 -8.51 12.99 6.59
CA ARG A 25 -9.33 13.18 5.39
C ARG A 25 -9.39 11.91 4.56
N LEU A 26 -10.50 11.69 3.88
CA LEU A 26 -10.71 10.54 3.01
C LEU A 26 -11.00 11.02 1.58
N PHE A 27 -10.31 10.42 0.62
CA PHE A 27 -10.64 10.52 -0.81
C PHE A 27 -11.14 9.17 -1.31
N VAL A 28 -12.24 9.22 -2.06
CA VAL A 28 -12.85 8.04 -2.68
C VAL A 28 -13.02 8.30 -4.16
N ARG A 29 -12.66 7.30 -4.98
CA ARG A 29 -12.95 7.26 -6.42
C ARG A 29 -13.69 5.97 -6.75
N ALA A 30 -14.78 6.09 -7.50
CA ALA A 30 -15.59 4.95 -7.93
C ALA A 30 -15.94 5.04 -9.42
N GLY A 31 -16.07 3.88 -10.05
CA GLY A 31 -16.55 3.73 -11.42
C GLY A 31 -17.98 3.17 -11.43
N GLY A 32 -18.79 3.63 -12.37
CA GLY A 32 -20.17 3.17 -12.53
C GLY A 32 -20.68 3.33 -13.96
N GLU A 33 -21.96 3.07 -14.15
CA GLU A 33 -22.64 3.21 -15.44
C GLU A 33 -23.86 4.12 -15.31
N VAL A 34 -24.17 4.86 -16.37
CA VAL A 34 -25.38 5.69 -16.52
C VAL A 34 -26.24 5.18 -17.67
N ASN A 35 -27.55 5.44 -17.63
CA ASN A 35 -28.52 4.88 -18.58
C ASN A 35 -28.56 5.53 -19.98
N SER A 36 -27.74 6.56 -20.22
CA SER A 36 -27.67 7.27 -21.50
C SER A 36 -26.32 7.96 -21.68
N SER A 37 -26.03 8.40 -22.91
CA SER A 37 -24.83 9.18 -23.23
C SER A 37 -24.92 10.62 -22.72
N GLY A 38 -23.77 11.25 -22.45
CA GLY A 38 -23.69 12.70 -22.21
C GLY A 38 -23.84 13.13 -20.75
N TRP A 39 -23.89 12.18 -19.82
CA TRP A 39 -23.74 12.48 -18.40
C TRP A 39 -22.33 13.02 -18.12
N SER A 40 -22.22 13.87 -17.11
CA SER A 40 -20.96 14.50 -16.73
C SER A 40 -20.91 14.76 -15.23
N ASN A 41 -19.73 15.14 -14.73
CA ASN A 41 -19.52 15.55 -13.34
C ASN A 41 -20.02 14.52 -12.32
N GLY A 42 -19.56 13.27 -12.47
CA GLY A 42 -19.78 12.25 -11.44
C GLY A 42 -19.14 12.70 -10.14
N VAL A 43 -19.89 12.64 -9.04
CA VAL A 43 -19.47 13.06 -7.71
C VAL A 43 -19.98 12.05 -6.69
N LEU A 44 -19.17 11.81 -5.66
CA LEU A 44 -19.55 11.03 -4.50
C LEU A 44 -19.82 11.99 -3.35
N VAL A 45 -21.06 12.00 -2.86
CA VAL A 45 -21.48 12.90 -1.78
C VAL A 45 -21.62 12.10 -0.49
N PRO A 46 -20.83 12.39 0.56
CA PRO A 46 -20.95 11.65 1.82
C PRO A 46 -22.28 11.95 2.49
N ARG A 47 -22.97 10.91 2.97
CA ARG A 47 -24.16 11.07 3.80
C ARG A 47 -23.77 11.53 5.20
N VAL A 48 -24.45 12.56 5.70
CA VAL A 48 -24.24 13.09 7.05
C VAL A 48 -25.21 12.40 8.01
N TYR A 49 -24.66 11.80 9.05
CA TYR A 49 -25.42 11.06 10.07
C TYR A 49 -25.51 11.85 11.38
N VAL A 50 -26.71 11.91 11.97
CA VAL A 50 -26.89 12.38 13.35
C VAL A 50 -26.56 11.26 14.34
N THR A 51 -26.92 10.03 14.00
CA THR A 51 -26.61 8.82 14.77
C THR A 51 -25.79 7.90 13.88
N PRO A 52 -24.61 7.43 14.34
CA PRO A 52 -23.78 6.51 13.57
C PRO A 52 -24.57 5.29 13.10
N PRO A 53 -24.37 4.83 11.85
CA PRO A 53 -24.91 3.57 11.35
C PRO A 53 -24.49 2.38 12.23
N ALA A 54 -25.38 1.39 12.39
CA ALA A 54 -25.11 0.20 13.20
C ALA A 54 -24.01 -0.70 12.64
N ASP A 55 -23.76 -0.62 11.33
CA ASP A 55 -22.69 -1.36 10.62
C ASP A 55 -21.36 -0.59 10.59
N CYS A 56 -21.31 0.65 11.10
CA CYS A 56 -20.15 1.51 11.10
C CYS A 56 -19.59 1.83 9.70
N ILE A 57 -20.43 1.82 8.65
CA ILE A 57 -20.01 2.10 7.28
C ILE A 57 -20.41 3.51 6.85
N GLN A 58 -19.46 4.29 6.32
CA GLN A 58 -19.72 5.62 5.78
C GLN A 58 -20.30 5.52 4.37
N GLU A 59 -21.54 5.98 4.18
CA GLU A 59 -22.19 5.95 2.87
C GLU A 59 -21.88 7.18 2.02
N PHE A 60 -21.78 6.98 0.70
CA PHE A 60 -21.64 8.00 -0.32
C PHE A 60 -22.71 7.80 -1.40
N ASP A 61 -23.46 8.86 -1.72
CA ASP A 61 -24.37 8.86 -2.86
C ASP A 61 -23.59 9.16 -4.14
N PHE A 62 -23.67 8.26 -5.14
CA PHE A 62 -23.04 8.45 -6.43
C PHE A 62 -23.98 9.22 -7.36
N LEU A 63 -23.69 10.51 -7.54
CA LEU A 63 -24.51 11.42 -8.32
C LEU A 63 -23.76 11.90 -9.56
N ALA A 64 -24.49 12.30 -10.60
CA ALA A 64 -23.93 12.91 -11.80
C ALA A 64 -24.91 13.92 -12.43
N ALA A 65 -24.38 14.84 -13.23
CA ALA A 65 -25.19 15.79 -13.99
C ALA A 65 -25.80 15.10 -15.22
N ALA A 66 -27.13 15.02 -15.25
CA ALA A 66 -27.84 14.46 -16.38
C ALA A 66 -27.69 15.34 -17.65
N PRO A 67 -27.60 14.72 -18.84
CA PRO A 67 -27.53 15.44 -20.11
C PRO A 67 -28.81 16.24 -20.40
N SER A 68 -28.68 17.29 -21.19
CA SER A 68 -29.81 18.06 -21.74
C SER A 68 -29.92 17.84 -23.25
N GLY A 69 -31.14 17.67 -23.76
CA GLY A 69 -31.42 17.51 -25.19
C GLY A 69 -31.54 16.04 -25.62
N ALA A 70 -31.38 15.80 -26.93
CA ALA A 70 -31.42 14.45 -27.48
C ALA A 70 -30.19 13.65 -27.03
N VAL A 71 -30.42 12.45 -26.50
CA VAL A 71 -29.37 11.55 -25.97
C VAL A 71 -29.49 10.17 -26.59
N PHE A 72 -28.37 9.44 -26.61
CA PHE A 72 -28.36 8.05 -26.98
C PHE A 72 -28.61 7.16 -25.75
N TRP A 73 -29.59 6.27 -25.82
CA TRP A 73 -29.97 5.38 -24.72
C TRP A 73 -29.07 4.13 -24.73
N ALA A 74 -27.91 4.24 -24.10
CA ALA A 74 -27.00 3.12 -23.86
C ALA A 74 -26.27 3.30 -22.53
N LEU A 75 -25.96 2.17 -21.89
CA LEU A 75 -25.11 2.14 -20.70
C LEU A 75 -23.74 2.72 -21.04
N SER A 76 -23.38 3.80 -20.35
CA SER A 76 -22.11 4.50 -20.58
C SER A 76 -21.34 4.60 -19.26
N PRO A 77 -20.02 4.40 -19.25
CA PRO A 77 -19.23 4.48 -18.03
C PRO A 77 -19.14 5.92 -17.52
N ILE A 78 -19.10 6.07 -16.19
CA ILE A 78 -18.86 7.35 -15.52
C ILE A 78 -17.92 7.17 -14.32
N LEU A 79 -17.09 8.18 -14.07
CA LEU A 79 -16.20 8.23 -12.91
C LEU A 79 -16.73 9.26 -11.93
N GLY A 80 -16.74 8.90 -10.65
CA GLY A 80 -17.11 9.76 -9.54
C GLY A 80 -15.98 9.88 -8.53
N GLU A 81 -15.84 11.09 -7.98
CA GLU A 81 -14.88 11.40 -6.92
C GLU A 81 -15.58 12.10 -5.77
N GLY A 82 -15.13 11.83 -4.55
CA GLY A 82 -15.64 12.48 -3.36
C GLY A 82 -14.56 12.66 -2.31
N TRP A 83 -14.77 13.69 -1.49
CA TRP A 83 -13.94 14.01 -0.35
C TRP A 83 -14.78 14.02 0.91
N LEU A 84 -14.20 13.50 1.99
CA LEU A 84 -14.71 13.65 3.34
C LEU A 84 -13.63 14.34 4.17
N GLU A 85 -13.91 15.59 4.55
CA GLU A 85 -12.95 16.48 5.22
C GLU A 85 -12.60 16.06 6.65
N GLU A 86 -13.52 15.33 7.29
CA GLU A 86 -13.36 14.81 8.63
C GLU A 86 -13.90 13.38 8.64
N LEU A 87 -12.99 12.41 8.74
CA LEU A 87 -13.37 11.01 8.85
C LEU A 87 -13.92 10.74 10.26
N PRO A 88 -15.17 10.28 10.39
CA PRO A 88 -15.72 9.92 11.69
C PRO A 88 -14.95 8.73 12.29
N ASP A 89 -14.66 8.83 13.57
CA ASP A 89 -13.94 7.85 14.37
C ASP A 89 -14.69 6.52 14.54
N TRP A 90 -15.99 6.49 14.24
CA TRP A 90 -16.78 5.25 14.18
C TRP A 90 -16.65 4.50 12.85
N ALA A 91 -16.22 5.14 11.76
CA ALA A 91 -16.28 4.54 10.44
C ALA A 91 -15.16 3.51 10.23
N ILE A 92 -15.51 2.30 9.76
CA ILE A 92 -14.56 1.21 9.47
C ILE A 92 -14.40 0.92 7.96
N GLY A 93 -15.29 1.47 7.13
CA GLY A 93 -15.26 1.34 5.68
C GLY A 93 -16.23 2.30 5.00
N ILE A 94 -16.41 2.11 3.69
CA ILE A 94 -17.34 2.89 2.88
C ILE A 94 -18.33 2.02 2.11
N ARG A 95 -19.48 2.62 1.81
CA ARG A 95 -20.48 2.09 0.87
C ARG A 95 -20.82 3.17 -0.15
N VAL A 96 -20.62 2.90 -1.43
CA VAL A 96 -21.04 3.76 -2.54
C VAL A 96 -22.40 3.29 -3.03
N ILE A 97 -23.40 4.16 -2.96
CA ILE A 97 -24.79 3.87 -3.31
C ILE A 97 -25.11 4.49 -4.67
N ALA A 98 -25.59 3.67 -5.59
CA ALA A 98 -26.15 4.07 -6.88
C ALA A 98 -27.67 3.84 -6.88
N GLU A 99 -28.33 4.09 -8.01
CA GLU A 99 -29.77 3.90 -8.14
C GLU A 99 -30.20 2.43 -8.00
N THR A 100 -29.45 1.50 -8.60
CA THR A 100 -29.82 0.07 -8.67
C THR A 100 -29.06 -0.84 -7.72
N ASN A 101 -27.89 -0.42 -7.23
CA ASN A 101 -27.03 -1.24 -6.39
C ASN A 101 -26.15 -0.39 -5.46
N ALA A 102 -25.34 -1.07 -4.65
CA ALA A 102 -24.30 -0.47 -3.83
C ALA A 102 -23.03 -1.33 -3.86
N ALA A 103 -21.87 -0.69 -3.68
CA ALA A 103 -20.57 -1.34 -3.55
C ALA A 103 -19.93 -0.95 -2.22
N GLU A 104 -19.28 -1.91 -1.55
CA GLU A 104 -18.65 -1.72 -0.25
C GLU A 104 -17.15 -1.97 -0.32
N GLY A 105 -16.39 -1.23 0.48
CA GLY A 105 -14.96 -1.42 0.62
C GLY A 105 -14.49 -1.06 2.04
N PRO A 106 -13.72 -1.93 2.72
CA PRO A 106 -13.14 -1.57 4.00
C PRO A 106 -12.13 -0.44 3.80
N PHE A 107 -11.92 0.39 4.84
CA PHE A 107 -10.78 1.29 4.79
C PHE A 107 -9.49 0.49 4.66
N PRO A 108 -8.45 1.04 4.02
CA PRO A 108 -7.10 0.52 4.16
C PRO A 108 -6.66 0.77 5.61
N MET A 109 -7.13 -0.06 6.54
CA MET A 109 -6.63 -0.07 7.89
C MET A 109 -5.15 -0.41 7.80
N ALA A 110 -4.30 0.42 8.41
CA ALA A 110 -3.03 -0.10 8.88
C ALA A 110 -3.38 -1.23 9.84
N ALA A 111 -3.06 -2.48 9.48
CA ALA A 111 -3.33 -3.65 10.31
C ALA A 111 -2.98 -3.30 11.77
N ALA A 112 -3.99 -3.33 12.65
CA ALA A 112 -3.77 -3.07 14.06
C ALA A 112 -2.67 -4.02 14.54
N PRO A 113 -1.72 -3.57 15.39
CA PRO A 113 -0.78 -4.50 15.99
C PRO A 113 -1.61 -5.53 16.74
N LEU A 114 -1.56 -6.79 16.29
CA LEU A 114 -2.13 -7.91 17.03
C LEU A 114 -1.51 -7.85 18.42
N SER A 115 -2.34 -7.61 19.44
CA SER A 115 -1.89 -7.65 20.81
C SER A 115 -1.45 -9.09 21.09
N GLU A 116 -0.27 -9.27 21.70
CA GLU A 116 0.30 -10.59 21.99
C GLU A 116 -0.62 -11.47 22.89
N ALA A 117 -1.71 -10.91 23.42
CA ALA A 117 -2.67 -11.60 24.27
C ALA A 117 -3.59 -12.58 23.52
N ASP A 118 -3.82 -12.39 22.22
CA ASP A 118 -4.76 -13.24 21.44
C ASP A 118 -4.08 -14.47 20.81
N ALA A 119 -2.77 -14.66 21.02
CA ALA A 119 -2.01 -15.79 20.46
C ALA A 119 -2.11 -17.09 21.26
N ASN A 120 -2.83 -17.09 22.40
CA ASN A 120 -2.85 -18.21 23.35
C ASN A 120 -4.25 -18.77 23.62
N ALA A 121 -5.02 -19.07 22.57
CA ALA A 121 -5.97 -20.18 22.59
C ALA A 121 -6.47 -20.47 21.17
N THR A 122 -6.36 -21.73 20.73
CA THR A 122 -7.03 -22.30 19.55
C THR A 122 -6.60 -21.75 18.17
N SER A 123 -5.34 -22.00 17.77
CA SER A 123 -4.85 -21.75 16.41
C SER A 123 -4.33 -22.98 15.67
N ALA A 124 -4.73 -24.20 16.09
CA ALA A 124 -4.47 -25.42 15.32
C ALA A 124 -5.52 -25.68 14.22
N THR A 125 -6.64 -24.94 14.21
CA THR A 125 -7.76 -25.17 13.28
C THR A 125 -8.01 -23.99 12.33
N ALA A 126 -7.19 -22.93 12.38
CA ALA A 126 -7.37 -21.74 11.54
C ALA A 126 -6.67 -21.81 10.17
N CYS A 127 -5.91 -22.88 9.88
CA CYS A 127 -5.17 -23.01 8.62
C CYS A 127 -5.80 -23.97 7.59
N GLU A 128 -6.92 -24.62 7.88
CA GLU A 128 -7.61 -25.51 6.91
C GLU A 128 -8.68 -24.80 6.06
N GLY A 129 -8.99 -23.52 6.33
CA GLY A 129 -10.05 -22.77 5.64
C GLY A 129 -9.58 -21.83 4.52
N LEU A 130 -8.28 -21.60 4.33
CA LEU A 130 -7.74 -20.71 3.29
C LEU A 130 -7.41 -21.49 2.01
N GLN A 131 -8.37 -22.26 1.50
CA GLN A 131 -8.38 -22.56 0.07
C GLN A 131 -8.89 -21.32 -0.64
N LEU A 132 -7.96 -20.45 -1.03
CA LEU A 132 -8.16 -19.51 -2.13
C LEU A 132 -8.54 -20.34 -3.36
N THR A 133 -9.84 -20.43 -3.65
CA THR A 133 -10.30 -20.88 -4.96
C THR A 133 -9.83 -19.83 -5.96
N ALA A 134 -8.69 -20.11 -6.57
CA ALA A 134 -8.15 -19.36 -7.68
C ALA A 134 -9.12 -19.48 -8.87
N SER A 135 -10.08 -18.58 -8.93
CA SER A 135 -10.81 -18.25 -10.15
C SER A 135 -11.00 -16.74 -10.21
N HIS A 136 -9.91 -16.02 -10.44
CA HIS A 136 -9.96 -14.72 -11.08
C HIS A 136 -8.77 -14.61 -12.03
N ASP A 137 -9.11 -14.67 -13.30
CA ASP A 137 -8.24 -14.41 -14.43
C ASP A 137 -7.84 -12.92 -14.39
N LYS A 138 -6.53 -12.64 -14.49
CA LYS A 138 -5.90 -11.36 -14.92
C LYS A 138 -6.23 -10.15 -14.04
N ILE A 139 -5.34 -9.69 -13.15
CA ILE A 139 -4.07 -9.01 -13.44
C ILE A 139 -3.04 -9.48 -12.42
N ALA A 140 -1.95 -10.09 -12.88
CA ALA A 140 -0.84 -10.44 -12.00
C ALA A 140 -0.22 -9.14 -11.46
N PRO A 141 -0.20 -8.89 -10.14
CA PRO A 141 0.75 -7.91 -9.62
C PRO A 141 2.13 -8.35 -10.09
N GLU A 142 2.95 -7.42 -10.59
CA GLU A 142 4.35 -7.71 -10.90
C GLU A 142 4.92 -8.49 -9.70
N PRO A 143 5.39 -9.73 -9.90
CA PRO A 143 5.80 -10.56 -8.78
C PRO A 143 6.89 -9.79 -8.04
N LEU A 144 6.73 -9.66 -6.71
CA LEU A 144 7.80 -9.26 -5.82
C LEU A 144 8.98 -10.18 -6.10
N LEU A 145 9.90 -9.71 -6.96
CA LEU A 145 11.07 -10.47 -7.36
C LEU A 145 11.98 -10.55 -6.15
N ILE A 146 12.06 -11.75 -5.57
CA ILE A 146 13.12 -12.12 -4.65
C ILE A 146 14.39 -12.22 -5.52
N GLU A 147 15.04 -11.07 -5.74
CA GLU A 147 16.38 -11.02 -6.31
C GLU A 147 17.32 -11.69 -5.29
N SER A 148 17.64 -12.97 -5.55
CA SER A 148 18.71 -13.80 -4.99
C SER A 148 19.19 -13.49 -3.56
N ALA A 149 19.10 -14.49 -2.67
CA ALA A 149 19.80 -14.49 -1.39
C ALA A 149 21.32 -14.39 -1.61
N GLU A 150 21.89 -13.19 -1.58
CA GLU A 150 23.33 -12.98 -1.50
C GLU A 150 23.74 -13.29 -0.06
N GLY A 151 24.05 -14.56 0.20
CA GLY A 151 24.38 -15.07 1.53
C GLY A 151 25.67 -14.47 2.07
N TYR A 152 25.56 -13.43 2.89
CA TYR A 152 26.66 -12.95 3.71
C TYR A 152 26.70 -13.72 5.03
N PHE A 153 27.76 -14.49 5.25
CA PHE A 153 27.97 -15.27 6.48
C PHE A 153 28.66 -14.40 7.54
N GLY A 154 27.85 -13.78 8.40
CA GLY A 154 28.35 -13.20 9.65
C GLY A 154 28.19 -14.21 10.79
N THR A 155 29.28 -14.57 11.46
CA THR A 155 29.17 -15.31 12.73
C THR A 155 28.63 -14.38 13.81
N SER A 156 27.47 -14.73 14.37
CA SER A 156 26.96 -14.07 15.57
C SER A 156 27.92 -14.35 16.74
N PRO A 157 28.05 -13.45 17.74
CA PRO A 157 28.87 -13.69 18.94
C PRO A 157 28.51 -14.97 19.73
N GLN A 158 27.42 -15.65 19.39
CA GLN A 158 26.96 -16.90 20.01
C GLN A 158 27.17 -18.14 19.12
N GLY A 159 27.94 -18.06 18.03
CA GLY A 159 28.13 -19.18 17.10
C GLY A 159 26.93 -19.48 16.19
N ALA A 160 25.92 -18.60 16.18
CA ALA A 160 24.82 -18.69 15.22
C ALA A 160 25.27 -18.23 13.83
N VAL A 161 24.78 -18.91 12.80
CA VAL A 161 24.93 -18.51 11.40
C VAL A 161 23.75 -17.63 11.03
N CYS A 162 24.03 -16.44 10.50
CA CYS A 162 22.99 -15.51 10.05
C CYS A 162 22.93 -15.46 8.53
N PHE A 163 21.71 -15.42 8.01
CA PHE A 163 21.39 -15.30 6.59
C PHE A 163 20.61 -14.01 6.38
N GLU A 164 20.90 -13.30 5.29
CA GLU A 164 20.17 -12.09 4.89
C GLU A 164 19.38 -12.35 3.60
N PHE A 165 18.11 -11.96 3.60
CA PHE A 165 17.18 -12.14 2.51
C PHE A 165 16.57 -10.80 2.12
N GLN A 166 16.60 -10.47 0.83
CA GLN A 166 15.81 -9.36 0.29
C GLN A 166 14.37 -9.83 0.11
N LEU A 167 13.45 -9.35 0.96
CA LEU A 167 12.04 -9.72 0.92
C LEU A 167 11.26 -8.94 -0.13
N ALA A 168 11.58 -7.65 -0.28
CA ALA A 168 10.87 -6.75 -1.17
C ALA A 168 11.80 -5.63 -1.63
N SER A 169 11.52 -5.11 -2.82
CA SER A 169 12.14 -3.88 -3.29
C SER A 169 11.14 -2.97 -3.99
N LEU A 170 11.19 -1.68 -3.67
CA LEU A 170 10.32 -0.66 -4.22
C LEU A 170 11.14 0.53 -4.71
N ASN A 171 10.81 1.01 -5.90
CA ASN A 171 11.35 2.26 -6.43
C ASN A 171 10.54 3.44 -5.89
N ILE A 172 11.19 4.32 -5.13
CA ILE A 172 10.57 5.52 -4.56
C ILE A 172 11.07 6.74 -5.32
N PRO A 173 10.20 7.46 -6.05
CA PRO A 173 10.57 8.73 -6.65
C PRO A 173 10.76 9.77 -5.54
N GLU A 174 11.84 10.53 -5.62
CA GLU A 174 12.14 11.63 -4.72
C GLU A 174 12.39 12.89 -5.53
N THR A 175 11.86 14.00 -5.03
CA THR A 175 12.13 15.33 -5.56
C THR A 175 12.75 16.19 -4.47
N LYS A 176 13.66 17.07 -4.85
CA LYS A 176 14.16 18.15 -3.98
C LYS A 176 14.28 19.43 -4.79
N THR A 177 14.10 20.56 -4.13
CA THR A 177 14.35 21.88 -4.71
C THR A 177 15.59 22.46 -4.08
N ILE A 178 16.57 22.85 -4.90
CA ILE A 178 17.78 23.55 -4.45
C ILE A 178 17.77 24.93 -5.07
N LEU A 179 18.07 25.96 -4.26
CA LEU A 179 18.32 27.30 -4.77
C LEU A 179 19.72 27.36 -5.37
N GLU A 180 19.80 27.51 -6.69
CA GLU A 180 21.06 27.68 -7.40
C GLU A 180 21.25 29.15 -7.78
N ASN A 181 22.47 29.66 -7.60
CA ASN A 181 22.82 30.95 -8.16
C ASN A 181 22.89 30.81 -9.69
N ARG A 182 21.95 31.45 -10.38
CA ARG A 182 21.94 31.55 -11.83
C ARG A 182 22.21 32.98 -12.24
N CYS A 183 22.96 33.13 -13.32
CA CYS A 183 23.07 34.41 -13.97
C CYS A 183 21.76 34.78 -14.64
N ILE A 184 21.21 35.95 -14.30
CA ILE A 184 19.99 36.49 -14.92
C ILE A 184 20.29 37.60 -15.93
N ALA A 185 21.49 38.16 -15.90
CA ALA A 185 21.94 39.14 -16.88
C ALA A 185 23.45 38.99 -17.11
N ASN A 186 23.83 38.85 -18.38
CA ASN A 186 25.22 38.88 -18.82
C ASN A 186 25.56 40.26 -19.38
N ASN A 187 26.80 40.69 -19.22
CA ASN A 187 27.33 41.87 -19.89
C ASN A 187 27.43 41.58 -21.40
N PRO A 188 26.81 42.40 -22.26
CA PRO A 188 26.77 42.13 -23.70
C PRO A 188 28.14 42.23 -24.39
N PHE A 189 29.15 42.83 -23.75
CA PHE A 189 30.46 43.05 -24.36
C PHE A 189 31.50 41.96 -24.05
N ASN A 190 31.43 41.33 -22.87
CA ASN A 190 32.41 40.32 -22.43
C ASN A 190 31.78 39.00 -21.97
N GLY A 191 30.44 38.91 -21.88
CA GLY A 191 29.73 37.70 -21.45
C GLY A 191 29.76 37.43 -19.95
N GLU A 192 30.38 38.31 -19.13
CA GLU A 192 30.43 38.13 -17.68
C GLU A 192 29.06 38.30 -17.04
N CYS A 193 28.79 37.51 -16.01
CA CYS A 193 27.54 37.62 -15.27
C CYS A 193 27.51 38.90 -14.42
N ILE A 194 26.57 39.80 -14.70
CA ILE A 194 26.41 41.06 -13.97
C ILE A 194 25.33 41.01 -12.89
N ALA A 195 24.41 40.04 -12.96
CA ALA A 195 23.40 39.84 -11.93
C ALA A 195 23.14 38.35 -11.71
N ASN A 196 23.24 37.93 -10.45
CA ASN A 196 22.90 36.58 -10.00
C ASN A 196 21.57 36.60 -9.25
N ALA A 197 20.72 35.62 -9.52
CA ALA A 197 19.54 35.35 -8.71
C ALA A 197 19.55 33.90 -8.23
N LYS A 198 19.05 33.69 -7.01
CA LYS A 198 18.78 32.34 -6.50
C LYS A 198 17.50 31.83 -7.15
N MET A 199 17.63 30.91 -8.09
CA MET A 199 16.50 30.27 -8.75
C MET A 199 16.25 28.89 -8.16
N PRO A 200 15.00 28.52 -7.87
CA PRO A 200 14.67 27.16 -7.46
C PRO A 200 14.86 26.22 -8.65
N VAL A 201 15.72 25.23 -8.47
CA VAL A 201 15.96 24.17 -9.46
C VAL A 201 15.45 22.88 -8.84
N GLN A 202 14.55 22.21 -9.55
CA GLN A 202 14.06 20.91 -9.12
C GLN A 202 15.04 19.82 -9.57
N TYR A 203 15.29 18.91 -8.65
CA TYR A 203 16.04 17.69 -8.87
C TYR A 203 15.13 16.52 -8.58
N HIS A 204 15.23 15.47 -9.39
CA HIS A 204 14.55 14.21 -9.16
C HIS A 204 15.56 13.07 -9.07
N ARG A 205 15.24 12.05 -8.28
CA ARG A 205 15.93 10.76 -8.29
C ARG A 205 14.95 9.63 -8.02
N THR A 206 15.31 8.43 -8.39
CA THR A 206 14.59 7.22 -7.98
C THR A 206 15.48 6.48 -6.99
N SER A 207 15.04 6.36 -5.74
CA SER A 207 15.73 5.56 -4.73
C SER A 207 15.14 4.15 -4.71
N LYS A 208 15.97 3.13 -4.53
CA LYS A 208 15.51 1.75 -4.34
C LYS A 208 15.43 1.50 -2.83
N LEU A 209 14.22 1.33 -2.31
CA LEU A 209 13.98 0.87 -0.94
C LEU A 209 13.98 -0.66 -0.95
N ARG A 210 14.80 -1.27 -0.10
CA ARG A 210 14.86 -2.72 0.10
C ARG A 210 14.39 -3.05 1.50
N LEU A 211 13.58 -4.10 1.62
CA LEU A 211 13.25 -4.72 2.88
C LEU A 211 14.14 -5.97 3.03
N MET A 212 15.04 -5.92 4.00
CA MET A 212 15.98 -7.00 4.28
C MET A 212 15.54 -7.73 5.54
N ALA A 213 15.53 -9.07 5.52
CA ALA A 213 15.35 -9.91 6.68
C ALA A 213 16.66 -10.60 7.03
N ARG A 214 17.11 -10.45 8.27
CA ARG A 214 18.25 -11.17 8.81
C ARG A 214 17.75 -12.27 9.74
N ILE A 215 17.98 -13.51 9.38
CA ILE A 215 17.57 -14.70 10.13
C ILE A 215 18.82 -15.37 10.68
N CYS A 216 18.91 -15.53 12.00
CA CYS A 216 20.02 -16.22 12.64
C CYS A 216 19.55 -17.52 13.28
N VAL A 217 20.26 -18.62 12.99
CA VAL A 217 19.99 -19.97 13.51
C VAL A 217 21.25 -20.62 14.07
N PRO A 218 21.13 -21.44 15.13
CA PRO A 218 22.22 -22.32 15.56
C PRO A 218 22.42 -23.45 14.53
N ASN A 219 23.67 -23.78 14.19
CA ASN A 219 24.05 -24.88 13.29
C ASN A 219 23.47 -24.77 11.85
N GLY A 220 23.61 -23.59 11.23
CA GLY A 220 22.79 -23.20 10.07
C GLY A 220 23.10 -23.80 8.69
N GLU A 221 24.16 -24.58 8.48
CA GLU A 221 24.47 -25.08 7.12
C GLU A 221 23.42 -26.07 6.59
N GLU A 222 22.92 -26.99 7.42
CA GLU A 222 21.92 -27.98 7.01
C GLU A 222 20.50 -27.40 6.90
N ALA A 223 20.25 -26.27 7.56
CA ALA A 223 18.93 -25.64 7.62
C ALA A 223 18.69 -24.57 6.54
N PHE A 224 19.69 -24.25 5.71
CA PHE A 224 19.60 -23.12 4.77
C PHE A 224 18.45 -23.26 3.79
N ASP A 225 18.30 -24.43 3.16
CA ASP A 225 17.24 -24.66 2.17
C ASP A 225 15.84 -24.57 2.79
N GLN A 226 15.67 -25.09 4.01
CA GLN A 226 14.42 -25.01 4.75
C GLN A 226 14.08 -23.57 5.15
N ILE A 227 15.08 -22.80 5.60
CA ILE A 227 14.91 -21.38 5.94
C ILE A 227 14.54 -20.58 4.70
N LYS A 228 15.19 -20.85 3.57
CA LYS A 228 14.91 -20.20 2.29
C LYS A 228 13.47 -20.47 1.84
N ASP A 229 13.03 -21.72 1.86
CA ASP A 229 11.66 -22.10 1.50
C ASP A 229 10.63 -21.43 2.42
N CYS A 230 10.86 -21.45 3.74
CA CYS A 230 9.99 -20.79 4.71
C CYS A 230 9.95 -19.26 4.53
N ALA A 231 11.08 -18.63 4.23
CA ALA A 231 11.15 -17.20 3.96
C ALA A 231 10.40 -16.82 2.68
N GLN A 232 10.51 -17.64 1.62
CA GLN A 232 9.77 -17.44 0.38
C GLN A 232 8.26 -17.57 0.62
N GLN A 233 7.83 -18.58 1.37
CA GLN A 233 6.41 -18.74 1.72
C GLN A 233 5.88 -17.57 2.56
N ALA A 234 6.69 -17.03 3.48
CA ALA A 234 6.29 -15.87 4.28
C ALA A 234 6.05 -14.62 3.42
N VAL A 235 6.85 -14.43 2.35
CA VAL A 235 6.65 -13.35 1.38
C VAL A 235 5.37 -13.57 0.58
N ILE A 236 5.14 -14.79 0.08
CA ILE A 236 3.93 -15.16 -0.68
C ILE A 236 2.67 -14.99 0.16
N ALA A 237 2.72 -15.37 1.45
CA ALA A 237 1.62 -15.21 2.40
C ALA A 237 1.33 -13.74 2.77
N GLY A 238 2.05 -12.76 2.19
CA GLY A 238 1.79 -11.35 2.39
C GLY A 238 2.26 -10.79 3.73
N VAL A 239 2.97 -11.58 4.54
CA VAL A 239 3.51 -11.18 5.85
C VAL A 239 4.49 -10.00 5.71
N ALA A 240 5.13 -9.88 4.54
CA ALA A 240 6.05 -8.78 4.19
C ALA A 240 5.37 -7.58 3.49
N ILE A 241 4.12 -7.68 3.04
CA ILE A 241 3.47 -6.64 2.23
C ILE A 241 2.94 -5.49 3.12
N GLY A 242 2.45 -5.81 4.32
CA GLY A 242 2.01 -4.79 5.29
C GLY A 242 3.14 -3.88 5.80
N VAL A 243 4.41 -4.28 5.60
CA VAL A 243 5.60 -3.60 6.14
C VAL A 243 5.96 -2.34 5.36
N VAL A 244 5.75 -2.38 4.05
CA VAL A 244 6.09 -1.27 3.14
C VAL A 244 5.03 -0.17 3.22
N SER A 245 3.76 -0.52 3.45
CA SER A 245 2.64 0.42 3.50
C SER A 245 2.43 1.05 4.88
N THR A 246 2.59 0.29 5.98
CA THR A 246 2.29 0.80 7.34
C THR A 246 3.46 1.52 8.00
N GLY A 247 4.69 1.23 7.59
CA GLY A 247 5.92 1.83 8.12
C GLY A 247 6.36 1.30 9.48
N ASN A 248 5.61 0.38 10.11
CA ASN A 248 5.96 -0.24 11.40
C ASN A 248 6.78 -1.52 11.19
N LEU A 249 8.11 -1.35 11.09
CA LEU A 249 9.04 -2.48 10.92
C LEU A 249 9.04 -3.47 12.08
N ALA A 250 8.72 -3.03 13.30
CA ALA A 250 8.77 -3.90 14.47
C ALA A 250 7.62 -4.93 14.45
N ALA A 251 6.40 -4.48 14.17
CA ALA A 251 5.23 -5.37 14.05
C ALA A 251 5.41 -6.38 12.91
N ALA A 252 5.93 -5.89 11.79
CA ALA A 252 6.33 -6.71 10.65
C ALA A 252 7.36 -7.80 11.00
N ALA A 253 8.40 -7.43 11.76
CA ALA A 253 9.45 -8.34 12.17
C ALA A 253 8.90 -9.43 13.11
N ALA A 254 7.99 -9.05 14.01
CA ALA A 254 7.33 -9.99 14.91
C ALA A 254 6.44 -10.99 14.14
N ALA A 255 5.64 -10.52 13.18
CA ALA A 255 4.80 -11.38 12.35
C ALA A 255 5.65 -12.35 11.50
N LEU A 256 6.71 -11.84 10.87
CA LEU A 256 7.65 -12.67 10.11
C LEU A 256 8.33 -13.70 11.01
N LYS A 257 8.78 -13.30 12.20
CA LYS A 257 9.40 -14.21 13.17
C LYS A 257 8.44 -15.33 13.57
N SER A 258 7.18 -15.00 13.86
CA SER A 258 6.16 -15.99 14.23
C SER A 258 5.91 -16.98 13.10
N TYR A 259 5.75 -16.50 11.87
CA TYR A 259 5.57 -17.34 10.68
C TYR A 259 6.77 -18.26 10.44
N LEU A 260 7.99 -17.72 10.46
CA LEU A 260 9.21 -18.49 10.25
C LEU A 260 9.39 -19.56 11.32
N THR A 261 9.09 -19.23 12.58
CA THR A 261 9.18 -20.20 13.69
C THR A 261 8.20 -21.34 13.48
N ALA A 262 6.95 -21.06 13.09
CA ALA A 262 5.95 -22.09 12.81
C ALA A 262 6.34 -22.96 11.61
N CYS A 263 6.79 -22.35 10.53
CA CYS A 263 7.22 -23.06 9.32
C CYS A 263 8.44 -23.96 9.58
N LEU A 264 9.47 -23.44 10.27
CA LEU A 264 10.68 -24.21 10.58
C LEU A 264 10.43 -25.36 11.55
N LYS A 265 9.54 -25.17 12.54
CA LYS A 265 9.09 -26.28 13.40
C LYS A 265 8.38 -27.37 12.62
N ALA A 266 7.58 -27.00 11.62
CA ALA A 266 6.90 -27.97 10.77
C ALA A 266 7.86 -28.74 9.85
N THR A 267 8.92 -28.10 9.34
CA THR A 267 9.84 -28.72 8.37
C THR A 267 11.01 -29.46 9.01
N ALA A 268 11.56 -28.99 10.13
CA ALA A 268 12.73 -29.60 10.77
C ALA A 268 12.55 -29.96 12.26
N GLY A 269 11.33 -29.86 12.79
CA GLY A 269 11.00 -30.24 14.17
C GLY A 269 11.51 -29.27 15.23
N ASP A 270 11.59 -29.74 16.48
CA ASP A 270 11.98 -28.93 17.65
C ASP A 270 13.49 -28.63 17.74
N ALA A 271 14.27 -28.97 16.71
CA ALA A 271 15.73 -28.81 16.71
C ALA A 271 16.19 -27.34 16.76
N PHE A 272 15.30 -26.39 16.46
CA PHE A 272 15.60 -24.96 16.51
C PHE A 272 15.26 -24.36 17.87
N GLY A 273 16.25 -24.38 18.77
CA GLY A 273 16.10 -23.81 20.12
C GLY A 273 15.89 -22.29 20.14
N TYR A 274 16.44 -21.55 19.16
CA TYR A 274 16.29 -20.10 19.08
C TYR A 274 16.42 -19.59 17.64
N ILE A 275 15.40 -18.86 17.17
CA ILE A 275 15.41 -18.15 15.89
C ILE A 275 15.29 -16.66 16.18
N SER A 276 16.21 -15.87 15.63
CA SER A 276 16.13 -14.41 15.63
C SER A 276 15.86 -13.92 14.22
N ALA A 277 14.82 -13.10 14.05
CA ALA A 277 14.52 -12.40 12.80
C ALA A 277 14.57 -10.89 13.06
N ASP A 278 15.41 -10.18 12.30
CA ASP A 278 15.51 -8.73 12.30
C ASP A 278 15.12 -8.20 10.92
N LEU A 279 14.30 -7.15 10.87
CA LEU A 279 13.89 -6.50 9.61
C LEU A 279 14.54 -5.13 9.51
N ARG A 280 15.17 -4.86 8.37
CA ARG A 280 15.81 -3.58 8.09
C ARG A 280 15.28 -2.99 6.80
N ARG A 281 15.06 -1.68 6.82
CA ARG A 281 14.86 -0.88 5.62
C ARG A 281 16.21 -0.35 5.17
N GLU A 282 16.64 -0.78 4.01
CA GLU A 282 17.81 -0.21 3.36
C GLU A 282 17.34 0.71 2.24
N LYS A 283 17.81 1.95 2.25
CA LYS A 283 17.50 2.91 1.20
C LYS A 283 18.76 3.12 0.37
N ILE A 284 18.72 2.69 -0.89
CA ILE A 284 19.78 2.89 -1.86
C ILE A 284 19.45 4.15 -2.68
N PRO A 285 20.13 5.29 -2.43
CA PRO A 285 19.83 6.52 -3.13
C PRO A 285 20.27 6.43 -4.60
N GLY A 286 19.37 6.77 -5.51
CA GLY A 286 19.75 7.02 -6.90
C GLY A 286 20.51 8.34 -7.08
N ALA A 287 21.11 8.52 -8.26
CA ALA A 287 21.73 9.77 -8.65
C ALA A 287 20.68 10.87 -8.85
N TRP A 288 20.94 12.07 -8.33
CA TRP A 288 20.11 13.24 -8.58
C TRP A 288 20.27 13.69 -10.03
N LYS A 289 19.15 13.80 -10.74
CA LYS A 289 19.05 14.37 -12.06
C LYS A 289 18.31 15.71 -11.97
N ARG A 290 18.85 16.71 -12.64
CA ARG A 290 18.22 18.02 -12.76
C ARG A 290 17.01 17.89 -13.69
N LEU A 291 15.86 18.44 -13.28
CA LEU A 291 14.70 18.62 -14.16
C LEU A 291 14.87 19.86 -15.05
#